data_AF-A0AA37UT76-F1
#
_entry.id   AF-A0AA37UT76-F1
#
_cell.length_a   1.000
_cell.length_b   1.000
_cell.length_c   1.000
_cell.angle_alpha   90.00
_cell.angle_beta   90.00
_cell.angle_gamma   90.00
#
_symmetry.space_group_name_H-M   'P 1'
#
loop_
_entity.id
_entity.type
_entity.pdbx_description
1 polymer ?
#
loop_
_entity_poly.entity_id
_entity_poly.type
_entity_poly.pdbx_seq_one_letter_code
_entity_poly.pdbx_strand_id
1 'polypeptide(L)'
;MSNHQVNLTQQESSLIGESHTEALARMDETAVKELQTRLRQAREKNFNLLRRQGAARVETEGARGAAQPANEKRGEKVEIFDEALARVSERLDATRDVE
;
A
#
# COMPACT_ATOMS: atom_id res chain seq x y z
N MET A 1 11.59 -13.85 -6.76
CA MET A 1 11.26 -12.84 -5.73
C MET A 1 12.00 -11.56 -6.11
N SER A 2 11.36 -10.68 -6.86
CA SER A 2 12.00 -9.44 -7.30
C SER A 2 12.17 -8.53 -6.08
N ASN A 3 13.40 -8.40 -5.58
CA ASN A 3 13.80 -7.36 -4.64
C ASN A 3 13.74 -5.99 -5.36
N HIS A 4 12.54 -5.52 -5.69
CA HIS A 4 12.33 -4.10 -5.89
C HIS A 4 12.40 -3.50 -4.48
N GLN A 5 13.55 -2.88 -4.17
CA GLN A 5 13.79 -2.22 -2.89
C GLN A 5 12.91 -0.95 -2.82
N VAL A 6 11.60 -1.15 -2.71
CA VAL A 6 10.64 -0.06 -2.54
C VAL A 6 10.96 0.63 -1.21
N ASN A 7 11.10 1.95 -1.24
CA ASN A 7 11.55 2.74 -0.10
C ASN A 7 10.42 2.93 0.94
N LEU A 8 9.90 1.84 1.49
CA LEU A 8 8.92 1.85 2.56
C LEU A 8 9.56 2.39 3.85
N THR A 9 8.83 3.25 4.55
CA THR A 9 9.23 3.63 5.91
C THR A 9 9.07 2.45 6.85
N GLN A 10 9.74 2.46 8.01
CA GLN A 10 9.59 1.39 9.00
C GLN A 10 8.12 1.13 9.37
N GLN A 11 7.31 2.18 9.51
CA GLN A 11 5.89 2.06 9.82
C GLN A 11 5.11 1.39 8.68
N GLU A 12 5.41 1.76 7.44
CA GLU A 12 4.78 1.16 6.26
C GLU A 12 5.18 -0.32 6.14
N SER A 13 6.46 -0.65 6.31
CA SER A 13 6.96 -2.03 6.31
C SER A 13 6.31 -2.88 7.40
N SER A 14 6.14 -2.34 8.62
CA SER A 14 5.43 -3.03 9.69
C SER A 14 3.97 -3.28 9.34
N LEU A 15 3.28 -2.28 8.77
CA LEU A 15 1.88 -2.40 8.38
C LEU A 15 1.66 -3.43 7.25
N ILE A 16 2.58 -3.48 6.28
CA ILE A 16 2.60 -4.54 5.27
C ILE A 16 2.90 -5.90 5.92
N GLY A 17 3.80 -5.94 6.91
CA GLY A 17 4.07 -7.10 7.77
C GLY A 17 2.79 -7.70 8.37
N GLU A 18 1.94 -6.85 8.97
CA GLU A 18 0.65 -7.26 9.55
C GLU A 18 -0.33 -7.86 8.52
N SER A 19 -0.22 -7.50 7.24
CA SER A 19 -1.05 -8.05 6.16
C SER A 19 -0.59 -9.41 5.61
N HIS A 20 0.48 -9.99 6.15
CA HIS A 20 0.93 -11.33 5.74
C HIS A 20 -0.01 -12.40 6.26
N THR A 21 -0.18 -13.48 5.48
CA THR A 21 -1.10 -14.57 5.77
C THR A 21 -0.94 -15.15 7.18
N GLU A 22 0.30 -15.29 7.67
CA GLU A 22 0.58 -15.80 9.02
C GLU A 22 0.09 -14.89 10.14
N ALA A 23 0.16 -13.57 9.94
CA ALA A 23 -0.34 -12.59 10.91
C ALA A 23 -1.87 -12.54 10.87
N LEU A 24 -2.44 -12.49 9.66
CA LEU A 24 -3.89 -12.48 9.42
C LEU A 24 -4.61 -13.73 9.94
N ALA A 25 -3.94 -14.89 9.92
CA ALA A 25 -4.49 -16.14 10.46
C ALA A 25 -4.70 -16.10 11.99
N ARG A 26 -3.94 -15.25 12.70
CA ARG A 26 -4.03 -15.10 14.17
C ARG A 26 -4.96 -13.97 14.60
N MET A 27 -5.46 -13.17 13.67
CA MET A 27 -6.34 -12.03 13.93
C MET A 27 -7.81 -12.44 13.90
N ASP A 28 -8.62 -11.80 14.75
CA ASP A 28 -10.08 -11.87 14.72
C ASP A 28 -10.67 -10.90 13.67
N GLU A 29 -11.97 -11.02 13.39
CA GLU A 29 -12.63 -10.20 12.37
C GLU A 29 -12.49 -8.68 12.64
N THR A 30 -12.54 -8.28 13.92
CA THR A 30 -12.41 -6.87 14.33
C THR A 30 -11.01 -6.34 14.03
N ALA A 31 -9.97 -7.09 14.40
CA ALA A 31 -8.58 -6.74 14.13
C ALA A 31 -8.28 -6.67 12.64
N VAL A 32 -8.84 -7.59 11.83
CA VAL A 32 -8.68 -7.57 10.37
C VAL A 32 -9.37 -6.33 9.75
N LYS A 33 -10.57 -5.95 10.23
CA LYS A 33 -11.26 -4.70 9.79
C LYS A 33 -10.47 -3.44 10.14
N GLU A 34 -9.87 -3.42 11.33
CA GLU A 34 -9.03 -2.29 11.75
C GLU A 34 -7.77 -2.18 10.89
N LEU A 35 -7.10 -3.30 10.64
CA LEU A 35 -5.94 -3.36 9.74
C LEU A 35 -6.31 -2.90 8.33
N GLN A 36 -7.46 -3.31 7.80
CA GLN A 36 -7.96 -2.84 6.50
C GLN A 36 -8.09 -1.32 6.47
N THR A 37 -8.63 -0.72 7.53
CA THR A 37 -8.79 0.73 7.65
C THR A 37 -7.44 1.44 7.67
N ARG A 38 -6.48 0.94 8.47
CA ARG A 38 -5.11 1.49 8.54
C ARG A 38 -4.39 1.40 7.19
N LEU A 39 -4.51 0.27 6.47
CA LEU A 39 -3.95 0.09 5.14
C LEU A 39 -4.57 1.05 4.10
N ARG A 40 -5.89 1.24 4.12
CA ARG A 40 -6.56 2.19 3.22
C ARG A 40 -6.05 3.62 3.42
N GLN A 41 -5.90 4.06 4.67
CA GLN A 41 -5.36 5.37 5.00
C GLN A 41 -3.90 5.53 4.53
N ALA A 42 -3.07 4.51 4.73
CA ALA A 42 -1.67 4.51 4.28
C ALA A 42 -1.57 4.56 2.74
N ARG A 43 -2.42 3.79 2.04
CA ARG A 43 -2.55 3.81 0.58
C ARG A 43 -2.96 5.18 0.07
N GLU A 44 -4.02 5.76 0.62
CA GLU A 44 -4.53 7.07 0.22
C GLU A 44 -3.50 8.17 0.42
N LYS A 45 -2.78 8.14 1.55
CA LYS A 45 -1.68 9.06 1.82
C LYS A 45 -0.58 8.94 0.75
N ASN A 46 -0.16 7.73 0.41
CA ASN A 46 0.86 7.51 -0.61
C ASN A 46 0.39 7.92 -2.01
N PHE A 47 -0.87 7.63 -2.36
CA PHE A 47 -1.48 8.04 -3.62
C PHE A 47 -1.56 9.56 -3.76
N ASN A 48 -2.01 10.26 -2.72
CA ASN A 48 -2.06 11.72 -2.70
C ASN A 48 -0.67 12.35 -2.83
N LEU A 49 0.34 11.76 -2.20
CA LEU A 49 1.74 12.19 -2.34
C LEU A 49 2.28 11.97 -3.76
N LEU A 50 2.00 10.81 -4.36
CA LEU A 50 2.32 10.52 -5.75
C LEU A 50 1.67 11.55 -6.68
N ARG A 51 0.36 11.79 -6.54
CA ARG A 51 -0.40 12.73 -7.38
C ARG A 51 0.12 14.17 -7.25
N ARG A 52 0.36 14.65 -6.03
CA ARG A 52 0.84 16.02 -5.79
C ARG A 52 2.24 16.25 -6.38
N GLN A 53 3.12 15.26 -6.29
CA GLN A 53 4.47 15.38 -6.84
C GLN A 53 4.48 15.23 -8.37
N GLY A 54 3.60 14.39 -8.92
CA GLY A 54 3.32 14.37 -10.35
C GLY A 54 2.93 15.76 -10.86
N ALA A 55 1.99 16.43 -10.19
CA ALA A 55 1.57 17.79 -10.54
C ALA A 55 2.70 18.83 -10.41
N ALA A 56 3.38 18.87 -9.26
CA ALA A 56 4.45 19.84 -8.99
C ALA A 56 5.63 19.71 -9.96
N ARG A 57 5.97 18.49 -10.41
CA ARG A 57 7.08 18.24 -11.35
C ARG A 57 6.71 18.49 -12.81
N VAL A 58 5.43 18.31 -13.17
CA VAL A 58 4.93 18.78 -14.47
C VAL A 58 5.01 20.31 -14.58
N GLU A 59 4.72 21.02 -13.48
CA GLU A 59 4.83 22.49 -13.43
C GLU A 59 6.29 22.98 -13.43
N THR A 60 7.23 22.25 -12.81
CA THR A 60 8.63 22.71 -12.66
C THR A 60 9.58 22.21 -13.74
N GLU A 61 9.45 20.99 -14.25
CA GLU A 61 10.46 20.40 -15.13
C GLU A 61 10.09 20.41 -16.61
N GLY A 62 8.85 20.74 -17.00
CA GLY A 62 8.43 20.95 -18.40
C GLY A 62 8.55 19.73 -19.34
N ALA A 63 9.29 18.70 -18.95
CA ALA A 63 9.58 17.50 -19.71
C ALA A 63 9.23 16.27 -18.86
N ARG A 64 8.26 15.50 -19.35
CA ARG A 64 7.74 14.28 -18.69
C ARG A 64 8.83 13.26 -18.32
N GLY A 65 9.98 13.26 -19.02
CA GLY A 65 11.03 12.26 -18.88
C GLY A 65 11.82 12.27 -17.56
N ALA A 66 12.01 13.43 -16.92
CA ALA A 66 12.82 13.53 -15.69
C ALA A 66 11.99 13.30 -14.40
N ALA A 67 10.66 13.45 -14.49
CA ALA A 67 9.73 13.11 -13.42
C ALA A 67 9.44 11.59 -13.31
N GLN A 68 9.77 10.82 -14.35
CA GLN A 68 9.41 9.40 -14.51
C GLN A 68 9.94 8.47 -13.38
N PRO A 69 11.24 8.43 -13.04
CA PRO A 69 11.77 7.40 -12.14
C PRO A 69 11.37 7.57 -10.67
N ALA A 70 11.08 8.80 -10.22
CA ALA A 70 10.59 9.03 -8.85
C ALA A 70 9.09 8.72 -8.71
N ASN A 71 8.32 8.87 -9.80
CA ASN A 71 6.93 8.49 -9.84
C ASN A 71 6.76 6.97 -9.93
N GLU A 72 7.65 6.26 -10.65
CA GLU A 72 7.67 4.79 -10.70
C GLU A 72 7.81 4.18 -9.29
N LYS A 73 8.84 4.57 -8.52
CA LYS A 73 9.04 4.08 -7.14
C LYS A 73 7.89 4.39 -6.18
N ARG A 74 7.13 5.45 -6.44
CA ARG A 74 5.95 5.84 -5.65
C ARG A 74 4.69 5.12 -6.12
N GLY A 75 4.60 4.79 -7.41
CA GLY A 75 3.62 3.85 -7.95
C GLY A 75 3.79 2.47 -7.31
N GLU A 76 5.02 1.96 -7.26
CA GLU A 76 5.37 0.70 -6.59
C GLU A 76 4.89 0.64 -5.12
N LYS A 77 4.97 1.76 -4.38
CA LYS A 77 4.41 1.83 -3.02
C LYS A 77 2.90 1.62 -3.00
N VAL A 78 2.16 2.30 -3.87
CA VAL A 78 0.71 2.20 -3.93
C VAL A 78 0.30 0.78 -4.31
N GLU A 79 1.02 0.16 -5.26
CA GLU A 79 0.81 -1.23 -5.65
C GLU A 79 1.03 -2.22 -4.50
N ILE A 80 2.09 -2.05 -3.70
CA ILE A 80 2.31 -2.88 -2.50
C ILE A 80 1.14 -2.76 -1.50
N PHE A 81 0.62 -1.54 -1.30
CA PHE A 81 -0.56 -1.35 -0.45
C PHE A 81 -1.83 -1.95 -1.03
N ASP A 82 -1.99 -1.92 -2.36
CA ASP A 82 -3.11 -2.57 -3.05
C ASP A 82 -3.06 -4.10 -2.89
N GLU A 83 -1.88 -4.71 -3.04
CA GLU A 83 -1.71 -6.14 -2.83
C GLU A 83 -1.98 -6.54 -1.36
N ALA A 84 -1.51 -5.75 -0.40
CA ALA A 84 -1.82 -5.96 1.01
C ALA A 84 -3.33 -5.86 1.31
N LEU A 85 -4.02 -4.88 0.71
CA LEU A 85 -5.47 -4.73 0.84
C LEU A 85 -6.25 -5.89 0.22
N ALA A 86 -5.78 -6.43 -0.90
CA ALA A 86 -6.39 -7.60 -1.52
C ALA A 86 -6.36 -8.81 -0.58
N ARG A 87 -5.20 -9.11 0.02
CA ARG A 87 -5.04 -10.21 1.00
C ARG A 87 -5.94 -10.05 2.22
N VAL A 88 -6.02 -8.83 2.76
CA VAL A 88 -6.89 -8.54 3.91
C VAL A 88 -8.36 -8.68 3.57
N SER A 89 -8.76 -8.27 2.36
CA SER A 89 -10.15 -8.41 1.90
C SER A 89 -10.52 -9.88 1.72
N GLU A 90 -9.64 -10.68 1.10
CA GLU A 90 -9.81 -12.13 0.97
C GLU A 90 -9.95 -12.80 2.35
N ARG A 91 -9.13 -12.40 3.35
CA ARG A 91 -9.27 -12.91 4.72
C ARG A 91 -10.61 -12.54 5.35
N LEU A 92 -11.10 -11.32 5.15
CA LEU A 92 -12.41 -10.88 5.68
C LEU A 92 -13.54 -11.69 5.07
N ASP A 93 -13.51 -11.91 3.76
CA ASP A 93 -14.52 -12.69 3.07
C ASP A 93 -14.50 -14.15 3.57
N ALA A 94 -13.32 -14.75 3.69
CA ALA A 94 -13.15 -16.09 4.27
C ALA A 94 -13.56 -16.20 5.75
N THR A 95 -13.60 -15.10 6.50
CA THR A 95 -14.07 -15.10 7.90
C THR A 95 -15.59 -15.01 7.96
N ARG A 96 -16.20 -14.28 7.02
CA ARG A 96 -17.66 -14.11 6.91
C ARG A 96 -18.37 -15.37 6.43
N ASP A 97 -17.73 -16.16 5.57
CA ASP A 97 -18.31 -17.43 5.07
C ASP A 97 -18.31 -18.56 6.11
N VAL A 98 -17.64 -18.36 7.25
CA VAL A 98 -17.51 -19.38 8.32
C VAL A 98 -18.56 -19.20 9.42
N GLU A 99 -19.30 -18.07 9.45
CA GLU A 99 -20.46 -17.82 10.33
C GLU A 99 -21.78 -18.29 9.69
#